data_AF-A0A933IY53-F1
#
_entry.id   AF-A0A933IY53-F1
#
_cell.length_a   1.000
_cell.length_b   1.000
_cell.length_c   1.000
_cell.angle_alpha   90.00
_cell.angle_beta   90.00
_cell.angle_gamma   90.00
#
_symmetry.space_group_name_H-M   'P 1'
#
loop_
_entity.id
_entity.type
_entity.pdbx_description
1 polymer ?
#
loop_
_entity_poly.entity_id
_entity_poly.type
_entity_poly.pdbx_seq_one_letter_code
_entity_poly.pdbx_strand_id
1 'polypeptide(L)' 'MDFGYEDDNVTRFRINLLYERGNLSLVARVITDTIPSLEDLSMPKVVYDLLDLQQGLILVTGPTGCGKS' A
#
# COMPACT_ATOMS: atom_id res chain seq x y z
N MET A 1 14.21 9.26 -7.62
CA MET A 1 13.04 9.20 -8.54
C MET A 1 12.15 8.05 -8.07
N ASP A 2 10.83 8.24 -7.96
CA ASP A 2 9.88 7.22 -7.53
C ASP A 2 8.91 6.91 -8.67
N PHE A 3 8.76 5.65 -9.07
CA PHE A 3 7.82 5.24 -10.11
C PHE A 3 7.27 3.83 -9.88
N GLY A 4 6.10 3.57 -10.45
CA GLY A 4 5.54 2.24 -10.54
C GLY A 4 6.06 1.51 -11.78
N TYR A 5 6.35 0.23 -11.63
CA TYR A 5 6.64 -0.69 -12.75
C TYR A 5 5.71 -1.90 -12.63
N GLU A 6 5.15 -2.32 -13.75
CA GLU A 6 4.21 -3.43 -13.82
C GLU A 6 4.60 -4.27 -15.03
N ASP A 7 4.67 -5.59 -14.83
CA ASP A 7 4.90 -6.57 -15.86
C ASP A 7 3.84 -7.68 -15.71
N ASP A 8 3.19 -8.02 -16.82
CA ASP A 8 2.06 -8.96 -16.84
C ASP A 8 2.44 -10.36 -16.30
N ASN A 9 3.73 -10.68 -16.22
CA ASN A 9 4.23 -11.99 -15.79
C ASN A 9 4.83 -12.00 -14.37
N VAL A 10 5.11 -10.84 -13.74
CA VAL A 10 6.02 -10.76 -12.57
C VAL A 10 5.48 -9.93 -11.39
N THR A 11 4.26 -9.35 -11.47
CA THR A 11 3.61 -8.50 -10.42
C THR A 11 4.07 -7.03 -10.43
N ARG A 12 3.35 -6.17 -9.70
CA ARG A 12 3.61 -4.74 -9.64
C ARG A 12 4.69 -4.36 -8.61
N PHE A 13 5.53 -3.39 -8.94
CA PHE A 13 6.59 -2.87 -8.09
C PHE A 13 6.48 -1.36 -7.90
N ARG A 14 6.80 -0.89 -6.69
CA ARG A 14 7.17 0.50 -6.44
C ARG A 14 8.68 0.62 -6.38
N ILE A 15 9.25 1.35 -7.32
CA ILE A 15 10.69 1.53 -7.47
C ILE A 15 11.10 2.92 -7.02
N ASN A 16 12.11 2.98 -6.16
CA ASN A 16 12.79 4.21 -5.78
C ASN A 16 14.26 4.17 -6.24
N LEU A 17 14.61 5.03 -7.18
CA LEU A 17 15.99 5.28 -7.60
C LEU A 17 16.62 6.36 -6.73
N LEU A 18 17.79 6.06 -6.18
CA LEU A 18 18.58 6.94 -5.34
C LEU A 18 20.06 6.91 -5.75
N TYR A 19 20.82 7.93 -5.36
CA TYR A 19 22.27 7.91 -5.45
C TYR A 19 22.84 7.76 -4.04
N GLU A 20 23.57 6.68 -3.80
CA GLU A 20 24.23 6.42 -2.52
C GLU A 20 25.75 6.33 -2.72
N ARG A 21 26.52 7.10 -1.95
CA ARG A 21 28.00 7.08 -2.00
C ARG A 21 28.58 7.25 -3.41
N GLY A 22 27.94 8.09 -4.23
CA GLY A 22 28.36 8.34 -5.61
C GLY A 22 27.94 7.27 -6.62
N ASN A 23 27.21 6.23 -6.19
CA ASN A 23 26.70 5.17 -7.06
C ASN A 23 25.19 5.29 -7.24
N LEU A 24 24.70 4.93 -8.42
CA LEU A 24 23.27 4.75 -8.64
C LEU A 24 22.80 3.50 -7.89
N SER A 25 21.69 3.61 -7.18
CA SER A 25 21.08 2.54 -6.37
C SER A 25 19.56 2.52 -6.55
N LEU A 26 18.95 1.37 -6.27
CA LEU A 26 17.53 1.13 -6.48
C LEU A 26 16.96 0.33 -5.31
N VAL A 27 15.78 0.72 -4.83
CA VAL A 27 14.95 -0.06 -3.92
C VAL A 27 13.63 -0.39 -4.61
N ALA A 28 13.35 -1.68 -4.81
CA ALA A 28 12.06 -2.16 -5.31
C ALA A 28 11.27 -2.79 -4.16
N ARG A 29 10.01 -2.39 -4.01
CA ARG A 29 9.05 -3.03 -3.10
C ARG A 29 7.93 -3.64 -3.92
N VAL A 30 7.62 -4.91 -3.64
CA VAL A 30 6.48 -5.61 -4.24
C VAL A 30 5.20 -4.94 -3.78
N ILE A 31 4.29 -4.69 -4.73
CA ILE A 31 2.90 -4.34 -4.48
C ILE A 31 2.09 -5.59 -4.81
N THR A 32 1.35 -6.10 -3.82
CA THR A 32 0.52 -7.29 -4.02
C THR A 32 -0.69 -6.94 -4.88
N ASP A 33 -0.95 -7.73 -5.93
CA ASP A 33 -2.09 -7.52 -6.84
C ASP A 33 -3.43 -7.85 -6.17
N THR A 34 -3.41 -8.70 -5.14
CA THR A 34 -4.58 -9.06 -4.35
C THR A 34 -4.82 -8.02 -3.26
N ILE A 35 -5.91 -7.26 -3.40
CA ILE A 35 -6.44 -6.40 -2.33
C ILE A 35 -7.11 -7.32 -1.29
N PRO A 36 -6.64 -7.34 -0.03
CA PRO A 36 -7.25 -8.17 1.01
C PRO A 36 -8.65 -7.66 1.35
N SER A 37 -9.55 -8.59 1.67
CA SER A 37 -10.86 -8.23 2.21
C SER A 37 -10.73 -7.72 3.66
N LEU A 38 -11.77 -7.04 4.15
CA LEU A 38 -11.81 -6.62 5.55
C LEU A 38 -11.81 -7.84 6.50
N GLU A 39 -12.38 -8.97 6.07
CA GLU A 39 -12.31 -10.25 6.79
C GLU A 39 -10.87 -10.78 6.88
N ASP A 40 -10.11 -10.74 5.77
CA ASP A 40 -8.70 -11.18 5.74
C ASP A 40 -7.83 -10.36 6.70
N LEU A 41 -8.17 -9.07 6.86
CA LEU A 41 -7.51 -8.16 7.78
C LEU A 41 -8.01 -8.29 9.24
N SER A 42 -8.92 -9.23 9.52
CA SER A 42 -9.55 -9.40 10.83
C SER A 42 -10.17 -8.10 11.37
N MET A 43 -10.71 -7.28 10.47
CA MET A 43 -11.29 -5.99 10.83
C MET A 43 -12.62 -6.20 11.58
N PRO A 44 -12.91 -5.37 12.59
CA PRO A 44 -14.20 -5.45 13.27
C PRO A 44 -15.34 -5.09 12.33
N LYS A 45 -16.51 -5.72 12.50
CA LYS A 45 -17.69 -5.48 11.65
C LYS A 45 -18.13 -4.01 11.58
N VAL A 46 -17.87 -3.22 12.62
CA VAL A 46 -18.16 -1.78 12.65
C VAL A 46 -17.45 -1.00 11.53
N VAL A 47 -16.36 -1.53 10.97
CA VAL A 47 -15.65 -0.89 9.85
C VAL A 47 -16.50 -0.89 8.58
N TYR A 48 -17.38 -1.88 8.37
CA TYR A 48 -18.31 -1.89 7.23
C TYR A 48 -19.33 -0.77 7.35
N ASP A 49 -19.86 -0.52 8.57
CA ASP A 49 -20.81 0.56 8.81
C ASP A 49 -20.20 1.94 8.48
N LEU A 50 -18.88 2.10 8.65
CA LEU A 50 -18.16 3.31 8.26
C LEU A 50 -18.09 3.50 6.74
N LEU A 51 -18.09 2.41 5.95
CA LEU A 51 -18.07 2.48 4.49
C LEU A 51 -19.41 2.96 3.90
N ASP A 52 -20.51 2.81 4.63
CA ASP A 52 -21.86 3.23 4.22
C ASP A 52 -22.16 4.71 4.49
N LEU A 53 -21.24 5.43 5.15
CA LEU A 53 -21.39 6.86 5.44
C LEU A 53 -21.39 7.68 4.14
N GLN A 54 -22.50 8.40 3.90
CA GLN A 54 -22.66 9.25 2.71
C GLN A 54 -21.77 10.51 2.72
N GLN A 55 -21.32 10.94 3.91
CA GLN A 55 -20.50 12.14 4.10
C GLN A 55 -19.81 12.10 5.47
N GLY A 56 -18.61 12.66 5.55
CA GLY A 56 -17.80 12.72 6.76
C GLY A 56 -16.31 12.60 6.47
N LEU A 57 -15.49 12.65 7.52
CA LEU A 57 -14.05 12.42 7.44
C LEU A 57 -13.72 11.17 8.27
N ILE A 58 -13.22 10.13 7.61
CA ILE A 58 -12.72 8.92 8.27
C ILE A 58 -11.20 9.01 8.33
N LEU A 59 -10.63 8.91 9.53
CA LEU A 59 -9.19 8.97 9.74
C LEU A 59 -8.66 7.60 10.16
N VAL A 60 -7.84 6.98 9.29
CA VAL A 60 -7.17 5.72 9.59
C VAL A 60 -5.76 6.02 10.10
N THR A 61 -5.53 5.83 11.40
CA THR A 61 -4.25 6.16 12.06
C THR A 61 -3.48 4.93 12.54
N GLY A 62 -2.16 5.04 12.64
CA GLY A 62 -1.28 4.00 13.19
C GLY A 62 0.18 4.16 12.72
N PRO A 63 1.16 3.48 13.34
CA PRO A 63 2.57 3.61 12.97
C PRO A 63 2.90 3.00 11.60
N THR A 64 4.02 3.36 10.99
CA THR A 64 4.43 2.86 9.67
C THR A 64 4.49 1.32 9.64
N GLY A 65 3.96 0.70 8.60
CA GLY A 65 3.96 -0.77 8.43
C GLY A 65 2.73 -1.51 8.98
N CYS A 66 1.78 -0.83 9.63
CA CYS A 66 0.58 -1.49 10.19
C CYS A 66 -0.57 -1.70 9.19
N GLY A 67 -0.30 -1.80 7.89
CA GLY A 67 -1.33 -2.09 6.89
C GLY A 67 -2.37 -0.98 6.68
N LYS A 68 -1.97 0.30 6.79
CA LYS A 68 -2.84 1.44 6.45
C LYS A 68 -2.99 1.68 4.95
N SER A 69 -2.09 1.12 4.14
CA SER A 69 -1.84 1.47 2.74
C SER A 69 -1.82 0.23 1.87
#